data_AF-A0A382DIE7-F1
#
_entry.id   AF-A0A382DIE7-F1
#
_cell.length_a   1.000
_cell.length_b   1.000
_cell.length_c   1.000
_cell.angle_alpha   90.00
_cell.angle_beta   90.00
_cell.angle_gamma   90.00
#
_symmetry.space_group_name_H-M   'P 1'
#
loop_
_entity.id
_entity.type
_entity.pdbx_description
1 polymer ?
#
loop_
_entity_poly.entity_id
_entity_poly.type
_entity_poly.pdbx_seq_one_letter_code
_entity_poly.pdbx_strand_id
1 'polypeptide(L)'
;MMSNLEKAEIPYAIASVFSVQGSSSGKIGDKALFNENGKRIIGYVGGGCIENRVASVAKESLSDGNPKIIDIDLDSDLMEMGIPCGGYMSVIVEPQMVNPTLLVRGMGRVVEVLCQIASLLKFKVVVQAPKDEENRFADANQVITEPLEMEDIDFKVDYFILATHHRGDDKIACEALKKGIPYVGVVASAKK
;
A
#
# COMPACT_ATOMS: atom_id res chain seq x y z
N MET A 1 6.91 11.31 10.44
CA MET A 1 5.44 11.25 10.46
C MET A 1 4.90 10.32 9.37
N MET A 2 5.24 10.51 8.09
CA MET A 2 4.97 9.50 7.03
C MET A 2 5.54 8.12 7.40
N SER A 3 6.80 8.07 7.84
CA SER A 3 7.42 6.83 8.36
C SER A 3 6.67 6.18 9.53
N ASN A 4 5.87 6.93 10.31
CA ASN A 4 5.05 6.33 11.37
C ASN A 4 3.76 5.72 10.81
N LEU A 5 3.15 6.35 9.79
CA LEU A 5 1.96 5.81 9.10
C LEU A 5 2.33 4.54 8.32
N GLU A 6 3.48 4.55 7.65
CA GLU A 6 4.05 3.38 6.97
C GLU A 6 4.30 2.23 7.95
N LYS A 7 4.93 2.51 9.10
CA LYS A 7 5.15 1.49 10.15
C LYS A 7 3.86 0.98 10.77
N ALA A 8 2.83 1.82 10.85
CA ALA A 8 1.53 1.44 11.39
C ALA A 8 0.65 0.70 10.37
N GLU A 9 1.12 0.56 9.12
CA GLU A 9 0.37 -0.06 8.02
C GLU A 9 -1.00 0.60 7.81
N ILE A 10 -1.04 1.93 7.94
CA ILE A 10 -2.25 2.74 7.73
C ILE A 10 -2.12 3.45 6.39
N PRO A 11 -3.01 3.19 5.42
CA PRO A 11 -2.98 3.87 4.14
C PRO A 11 -3.36 5.35 4.27
N TYR A 12 -2.79 6.19 3.42
CA TYR A 12 -3.00 7.64 3.43
C TYR A 12 -2.78 8.23 2.04
N ALA A 13 -3.41 9.35 1.72
CA ALA A 13 -3.19 10.05 0.46
C ALA A 13 -2.30 11.27 0.66
N ILE A 14 -1.39 11.51 -0.29
CA ILE A 14 -0.61 12.74 -0.40
C ILE A 14 -1.29 13.61 -1.45
N ALA A 15 -1.79 14.77 -1.05
CA ALA A 15 -2.25 15.79 -1.97
C ALA A 15 -1.13 16.82 -2.17
N SER A 16 -0.83 17.15 -3.43
CA SER A 16 0.23 18.09 -3.81
C SER A 16 -0.30 19.10 -4.82
N VAL A 17 -0.23 20.39 -4.49
CA VAL A 17 -0.54 21.45 -5.44
C VAL A 17 0.61 21.57 -6.44
N PHE A 18 0.34 21.40 -7.72
CA PHE A 18 1.37 21.47 -8.77
C PHE A 18 1.14 22.59 -9.79
N SER A 19 -0.06 23.18 -9.83
CA SER A 19 -0.38 24.32 -10.69
C SER A 19 -1.32 25.28 -9.98
N VAL A 20 -1.06 26.57 -10.11
CA VAL A 20 -1.94 27.66 -9.64
C VAL A 20 -1.91 28.77 -10.68
N GLN A 21 -3.08 29.27 -11.06
CA GLN A 21 -3.26 30.45 -11.90
C GLN A 21 -4.20 31.41 -11.17
N GLY A 22 -3.93 32.71 -11.21
CA GLY A 22 -4.72 33.69 -10.45
C GLY A 22 -4.55 33.56 -8.93
N SER A 23 -5.55 33.98 -8.16
CA SER A 23 -5.46 33.94 -6.69
C SER A 23 -5.96 32.61 -6.14
N SER A 24 -5.15 31.99 -5.28
CA SER A 24 -5.54 30.81 -4.51
C SER A 24 -4.98 30.91 -3.09
N SER A 25 -5.69 30.30 -2.14
CA SER A 25 -5.19 30.12 -0.78
C SER A 25 -4.02 29.14 -0.69
N GLY A 26 -3.99 28.14 -1.58
CA GLY A 26 -2.88 27.19 -1.72
C GLY A 26 -1.85 27.68 -2.75
N LYS A 27 -0.59 27.29 -2.56
CA LYS A 27 0.54 27.61 -3.44
C LYS A 27 1.13 26.36 -4.06
N ILE A 28 1.75 26.50 -5.23
CA ILE A 28 2.53 25.42 -5.85
C ILE A 28 3.56 24.90 -4.84
N GLY A 29 3.59 23.58 -4.66
CA GLY A 29 4.45 22.91 -3.70
C GLY A 29 3.80 22.64 -2.35
N ASP A 30 2.65 23.25 -2.04
CA ASP A 30 1.87 22.92 -0.85
C ASP A 30 1.43 21.45 -0.89
N LYS A 31 1.53 20.78 0.27
CA LYS A 31 1.16 19.38 0.43
C LYS A 31 0.37 19.15 1.70
N ALA A 32 -0.58 18.22 1.62
CA ALA A 32 -1.33 17.73 2.78
C ALA A 32 -1.48 16.21 2.73
N LEU A 33 -1.57 15.60 3.91
CA LEU A 33 -1.90 14.19 4.05
C LEU A 33 -3.35 14.03 4.45
N PHE A 34 -4.03 13.06 3.87
CA PHE A 34 -5.42 12.70 4.19
C PHE A 34 -5.50 11.23 4.56
N ASN A 35 -6.33 10.89 5.54
CA ASN A 35 -6.65 9.49 5.86
C ASN A 35 -7.78 8.97 4.96
N GLU A 36 -8.11 7.68 5.10
CA GLU A 36 -9.20 7.00 4.36
C GLU A 36 -10.59 7.63 4.54
N ASN A 37 -10.80 8.39 5.62
CA ASN A 37 -12.04 9.12 5.86
C ASN A 37 -12.04 10.52 5.23
N GLY A 38 -10.99 10.89 4.49
CA GLY A 38 -10.81 12.22 3.90
C GLY A 38 -10.48 13.31 4.93
N LYS A 39 -10.13 12.94 6.16
CA LYS A 39 -9.69 13.91 7.17
C LYS A 39 -8.22 14.25 6.94
N ARG A 40 -7.90 15.54 6.87
CA ARG A 40 -6.51 16.01 6.83
C ARG A 40 -5.79 15.62 8.12
N ILE A 41 -4.69 14.90 7.96
CA ILE A 41 -3.78 14.51 9.04
C ILE A 41 -2.82 15.67 9.35
N ILE A 42 -2.19 16.24 8.31
CA ILE A 42 -1.21 17.32 8.42
C ILE A 42 -1.06 18.04 7.07
N GLY A 43 -0.42 19.20 7.09
CA GLY A 43 -0.09 19.97 5.90
C GLY A 43 -1.23 20.88 5.47
N TYR A 44 -1.13 21.38 4.25
CA TYR A 44 -2.07 22.33 3.69
C TYR A 44 -2.07 22.22 2.16
N VAL A 45 -3.22 22.44 1.54
CA VAL A 45 -3.38 22.51 0.06
C VAL A 45 -4.31 23.64 -0.34
N GLY A 46 -4.67 24.51 0.61
CA GLY A 46 -5.79 25.44 0.53
C GLY A 46 -6.88 25.12 1.57
N GLY A 47 -7.71 26.12 1.87
CA GLY A 47 -8.79 26.02 2.87
C GLY A 47 -10.18 25.97 2.27
N GLY A 48 -11.18 25.67 3.11
CA GLY A 48 -12.59 25.73 2.73
C GLY A 48 -12.96 24.72 1.64
N CYS A 49 -13.55 25.21 0.54
CA CYS A 49 -14.03 24.37 -0.56
C CYS A 49 -12.91 23.54 -1.21
N ILE A 50 -11.68 24.08 -1.28
CA ILE A 50 -10.53 23.35 -1.81
C ILE A 50 -10.27 22.09 -0.98
N GLU A 51 -10.15 22.24 0.34
CA GLU A 51 -9.83 21.13 1.24
C GLU A 51 -10.90 20.03 1.16
N ASN A 52 -12.18 20.42 1.13
CA ASN A 52 -13.28 19.47 1.03
C ASN A 52 -13.26 18.68 -0.28
N ARG A 53 -12.91 19.33 -1.39
CA ARG A 53 -12.85 18.68 -2.70
C ARG A 53 -11.66 17.73 -2.80
N VAL A 54 -10.49 18.16 -2.32
CA VAL A 54 -9.30 17.30 -2.21
C VAL A 54 -9.56 16.13 -1.27
N ALA A 55 -10.23 16.34 -0.14
CA ALA A 55 -10.63 15.29 0.79
C ALA A 55 -11.53 14.24 0.14
N SER A 56 -12.47 14.65 -0.72
CA SER A 56 -13.32 13.70 -1.46
C SER A 56 -12.50 12.85 -2.43
N VAL A 57 -11.60 13.47 -3.18
CA VAL A 57 -10.72 12.76 -4.13
C VAL A 57 -9.70 11.87 -3.40
N ALA A 58 -9.23 12.27 -2.23
CA ALA A 58 -8.37 11.44 -1.38
C ALA A 58 -9.05 10.13 -0.97
N LYS A 59 -10.33 10.18 -0.57
CA LYS A 59 -11.10 8.97 -0.28
C LYS A 59 -11.22 8.06 -1.49
N GLU A 60 -11.53 8.64 -2.65
CA GLU A 60 -11.69 7.88 -3.89
C GLU A 60 -10.37 7.23 -4.32
N SER A 61 -9.28 8.00 -4.29
CA SER A 61 -7.92 7.55 -4.63
C SER A 61 -7.42 6.45 -3.68
N LEU A 62 -7.72 6.54 -2.38
CA LEU A 62 -7.41 5.47 -1.42
C LEU A 62 -8.29 4.23 -1.61
N SER A 63 -9.53 4.40 -2.05
CA SER A 63 -10.44 3.29 -2.29
C SER A 63 -10.06 2.46 -3.51
N ASP A 64 -9.58 3.09 -4.58
CA ASP A 64 -9.21 2.40 -5.83
C ASP A 64 -7.70 2.19 -6.01
N GLY A 65 -6.89 2.81 -5.16
CA GLY A 65 -5.43 2.73 -5.17
C GLY A 65 -4.76 3.49 -6.32
N ASN A 66 -5.48 4.33 -7.06
CA ASN A 66 -4.96 5.05 -8.22
C ASN A 66 -4.73 6.54 -7.91
N PRO A 67 -3.61 7.13 -8.39
CA PRO A 67 -3.42 8.57 -8.38
C PRO A 67 -4.51 9.30 -9.18
N LYS A 68 -4.94 10.45 -8.69
CA LYS A 68 -5.96 11.29 -9.33
C LYS A 68 -5.49 12.73 -9.41
N ILE A 69 -5.82 13.40 -10.50
CA ILE A 69 -5.64 14.85 -10.64
C ILE A 69 -7.00 15.50 -10.50
N ILE A 70 -7.05 16.59 -9.72
CA ILE A 70 -8.22 17.43 -9.62
C ILE A 70 -7.88 18.86 -10.01
N ASP A 71 -8.67 19.39 -10.94
CA ASP A 71 -8.69 20.80 -11.29
C ASP A 71 -9.83 21.49 -10.54
N ILE A 72 -9.49 22.56 -9.84
CA ILE A 72 -10.40 23.32 -8.99
C ILE A 72 -10.49 24.74 -9.56
N ASP A 73 -11.67 25.03 -10.09
CA ASP A 73 -12.08 26.39 -10.46
C ASP A 73 -12.58 27.12 -9.20
N LEU A 74 -11.85 28.16 -8.78
CA LEU A 74 -12.16 28.96 -7.58
C LEU A 74 -13.19 30.06 -7.85
N ASP A 75 -13.66 30.19 -9.09
CA ASP A 75 -14.63 31.18 -9.54
C ASP A 75 -15.99 30.58 -9.90
N SER A 76 -16.13 29.25 -9.87
CA SER A 76 -17.39 28.59 -10.20
C SER A 76 -18.50 28.88 -9.17
N ASP A 77 -19.73 29.10 -9.66
CA ASP A 77 -20.96 29.32 -8.87
C ASP A 77 -21.29 28.19 -7.87
N LEU A 78 -20.56 27.08 -7.93
CA LEU A 78 -20.65 25.94 -7.01
C LEU A 78 -19.97 26.22 -5.64
N MET A 79 -19.21 27.30 -5.52
CA MET A 79 -18.71 27.77 -4.22
C MET A 79 -19.79 28.64 -3.56
N GLU A 80 -20.58 28.07 -2.66
CA GLU A 80 -21.67 28.72 -1.90
C GLU A 80 -21.25 29.96 -1.07
N MET A 81 -19.98 30.38 -1.13
CA MET A 81 -19.37 31.44 -0.34
C MET A 81 -18.96 32.66 -1.20
N GLY A 82 -19.71 33.00 -2.25
CA GLY A 82 -19.92 34.37 -2.77
C GLY A 82 -18.74 35.33 -3.05
N ILE A 83 -17.48 34.90 -2.99
CA ILE A 83 -16.30 35.72 -3.29
C ILE A 83 -15.40 34.96 -4.26
N PRO A 84 -15.51 35.22 -5.58
CA PRO A 84 -14.61 34.63 -6.56
C PRO A 84 -13.17 35.09 -6.28
N CYS A 85 -12.25 34.14 -6.17
CA CYS A 85 -10.83 34.42 -5.92
C CYS A 85 -10.04 34.73 -7.21
N GLY A 86 -10.65 34.57 -8.38
CA GLY A 86 -10.06 34.86 -9.68
C GLY A 86 -9.07 33.78 -10.12
N GLY A 87 -9.20 32.52 -9.70
CA GLY A 87 -8.11 31.55 -9.77
C GLY A 87 -8.47 30.10 -10.07
N TYR A 88 -7.47 29.38 -10.59
CA TYR A 88 -7.52 27.96 -10.90
C TYR A 88 -6.37 27.24 -10.18
N MET A 89 -6.64 26.04 -9.69
CA MET A 89 -5.63 25.23 -9.03
C MET A 89 -5.75 23.76 -9.40
N SER A 90 -4.61 23.14 -9.70
CA SER A 90 -4.52 21.71 -9.95
C SER A 90 -3.76 21.02 -8.82
N VAL A 91 -4.36 19.95 -8.29
CA VAL A 91 -3.82 19.14 -7.21
C VAL A 91 -3.73 17.70 -7.68
N ILE A 92 -2.57 17.07 -7.48
CA ILE A 92 -2.42 15.63 -7.65
C ILE A 92 -2.61 14.97 -6.28
N VAL A 93 -3.38 13.90 -6.25
CA VAL A 93 -3.66 13.09 -5.06
C VAL A 93 -3.10 11.70 -5.32
N GLU A 94 -2.11 11.31 -4.54
CA GLU A 94 -1.37 10.06 -4.69
C GLU A 94 -1.62 9.16 -3.48
N PRO A 95 -2.25 7.99 -3.65
CA PRO A 95 -2.54 7.10 -2.54
C PRO A 95 -1.27 6.34 -2.15
N GLN A 96 -1.01 6.24 -0.85
CA GLN A 96 0.04 5.42 -0.28
C GLN A 96 -0.65 4.22 0.38
N MET A 97 -0.73 3.13 -0.37
CA MET A 97 -1.36 1.89 0.06
C MET A 97 -0.43 1.08 0.96
N VAL A 98 -1.01 0.18 1.76
CA VAL A 98 -0.23 -0.79 2.53
C VAL A 98 0.46 -1.75 1.57
N ASN A 99 1.73 -2.01 1.82
CA ASN A 99 2.52 -2.96 1.06
C ASN A 99 1.88 -4.37 1.12
N PRO A 100 1.70 -5.06 -0.02
CA PRO A 100 1.14 -6.40 -0.02
C PRO A 100 2.05 -7.37 0.75
N THR A 101 1.45 -8.29 1.50
CA THR A 101 2.18 -9.31 2.24
C THR A 101 2.44 -10.53 1.37
N LEU A 102 3.73 -10.89 1.22
CA LEU A 102 4.18 -12.14 0.63
C LEU A 102 4.66 -13.08 1.74
N LEU A 103 3.95 -14.18 1.95
CA LEU A 103 4.39 -15.27 2.80
C LEU A 103 5.06 -16.35 1.95
N VAL A 104 6.33 -16.65 2.20
CA VAL A 104 7.07 -17.74 1.54
C VAL A 104 7.35 -18.84 2.54
N ARG A 105 6.94 -20.07 2.26
CA ARG A 105 7.33 -21.27 2.99
C ARG A 105 8.39 -22.02 2.20
N GLY A 106 9.59 -22.15 2.72
CA GLY A 106 10.66 -22.85 2.03
C GLY A 106 12.04 -22.45 2.50
N MET A 107 13.05 -22.93 1.79
CA MET A 107 14.46 -22.72 2.12
C MET A 107 15.31 -22.60 0.85
N GLY A 108 16.58 -22.23 1.02
CA GLY A 108 17.55 -22.27 -0.06
C GLY A 108 17.56 -21.02 -0.94
N ARG A 109 18.36 -21.11 -2.02
CA ARG A 109 18.68 -19.95 -2.87
C ARG A 109 17.49 -19.37 -3.61
N VAL A 110 16.49 -20.20 -3.95
CA VAL A 110 15.29 -19.72 -4.64
C VAL A 110 14.49 -18.79 -3.74
N VAL A 111 14.28 -19.17 -2.48
CA VAL A 111 13.58 -18.33 -1.49
C VAL A 111 14.36 -17.07 -1.17
N GLU A 112 15.68 -17.16 -1.08
CA GLU A 112 16.57 -16.02 -0.85
C GLU A 112 16.46 -14.97 -1.98
N VAL A 113 16.53 -15.39 -3.23
CA VAL A 113 16.38 -14.49 -4.39
C VAL A 113 14.96 -13.95 -4.49
N LEU A 114 13.94 -14.76 -4.22
CA LEU A 114 12.55 -14.32 -4.19
C LEU A 114 12.35 -13.22 -3.11
N CYS A 115 12.92 -13.42 -1.92
CA CYS A 115 12.89 -12.44 -0.84
C CYS A 115 13.55 -11.12 -1.25
N GLN A 116 14.73 -11.17 -1.87
CA GLN A 116 15.44 -10.00 -2.39
C GLN A 116 14.58 -9.21 -3.39
N ILE A 117 14.03 -9.89 -4.39
CA ILE A 117 13.21 -9.24 -5.42
C ILE A 117 11.93 -8.67 -4.81
N ALA A 118 11.24 -9.42 -3.95
CA ALA A 118 10.00 -8.97 -3.32
C ALA A 118 10.23 -7.75 -2.41
N SER A 119 11.32 -7.74 -1.65
CA SER A 119 11.71 -6.61 -0.79
C SER A 119 12.01 -5.35 -1.62
N LEU A 120 12.71 -5.49 -2.76
CA LEU A 120 12.94 -4.40 -3.72
C LEU A 120 11.62 -3.85 -4.30
N LEU A 121 10.65 -4.72 -4.56
CA LEU A 121 9.31 -4.37 -5.03
C LEU A 121 8.38 -3.89 -3.91
N LYS A 122 8.91 -3.64 -2.69
CA LYS A 122 8.16 -3.13 -1.54
C LYS A 122 7.06 -4.08 -1.04
N PHE A 123 7.22 -5.40 -1.19
CA PHE A 123 6.37 -6.34 -0.46
C PHE A 123 6.76 -6.37 1.02
N LYS A 124 5.79 -6.64 1.89
CA LYS A 124 6.07 -7.14 3.23
C LYS A 124 6.37 -8.63 3.13
N VAL A 125 7.64 -8.99 3.23
CA VAL A 125 8.10 -10.38 3.05
C VAL A 125 8.19 -11.08 4.40
N VAL A 126 7.41 -12.15 4.56
CA VAL A 126 7.49 -13.08 5.69
C VAL A 126 7.99 -14.42 5.16
N VAL A 127 9.07 -14.94 5.74
CA VAL A 127 9.61 -16.24 5.36
C VAL A 127 9.42 -17.22 6.51
N GLN A 128 8.84 -18.38 6.24
CA GLN A 128 8.85 -19.51 7.17
C GLN A 128 9.84 -20.55 6.68
N ALA A 129 10.84 -20.83 7.49
CA ALA A 129 12.00 -21.63 7.13
C ALA A 129 12.62 -22.32 8.37
N PRO A 130 13.42 -23.39 8.20
CA PRO A 130 14.16 -24.00 9.29
C PRO A 130 15.09 -23.03 10.03
N LYS A 131 15.35 -23.32 11.32
CA LYS A 131 16.13 -22.46 12.23
C LYS A 131 17.56 -22.17 11.73
N ASP A 132 18.18 -23.12 11.05
CA ASP A 132 19.54 -23.01 10.50
C ASP A 132 19.64 -22.09 9.27
N GLU A 133 18.52 -21.78 8.62
CA GLU A 133 18.45 -20.85 7.49
C GLU A 133 18.00 -19.43 7.89
N GLU A 134 17.74 -19.16 9.18
CA GLU A 134 17.18 -17.88 9.66
C GLU A 134 17.96 -16.66 9.14
N ASN A 135 19.30 -16.73 9.20
CA ASN A 135 20.18 -15.63 8.79
C ASN A 135 20.31 -15.47 7.26
N ARG A 136 19.79 -16.41 6.47
CA ARG A 136 19.86 -16.37 5.00
C ARG A 136 18.96 -15.30 4.42
N PHE A 137 17.83 -15.02 5.07
CA PHE A 137 16.77 -14.16 4.55
C PHE A 137 16.85 -12.75 5.14
N ALA A 138 18.02 -12.11 5.04
CA ALA A 138 18.28 -10.81 5.66
C ALA A 138 17.35 -9.67 5.18
N ASP A 139 16.80 -9.78 3.95
CA ASP A 139 15.88 -8.80 3.38
C ASP A 139 14.41 -9.04 3.77
N ALA A 140 14.10 -10.12 4.50
CA ALA A 140 12.75 -10.41 4.96
C ALA A 140 12.36 -9.47 6.11
N ASN A 141 11.10 -9.04 6.12
CA ASN A 141 10.56 -8.28 7.25
C ASN A 141 10.43 -9.16 8.50
N GLN A 142 10.21 -10.47 8.32
CA GLN A 142 10.11 -11.43 9.41
C GLN A 142 10.53 -12.82 8.93
N VAL A 143 11.26 -13.55 9.79
CA VAL A 143 11.55 -14.98 9.59
C VAL A 143 10.91 -15.77 10.74
N ILE A 144 10.02 -16.70 10.39
CA ILE A 144 9.32 -17.59 11.33
C ILE A 144 10.03 -18.94 11.26
N THR A 145 10.63 -19.36 12.38
CA THR A 145 11.40 -20.62 12.45
C THR A 145 10.62 -21.78 13.06
N GLU A 146 9.54 -21.47 13.75
CA GLU A 146 8.62 -22.47 14.29
C GLU A 146 7.67 -23.01 13.20
N PRO A 147 7.12 -24.22 13.39
CA PRO A 147 5.99 -24.69 12.59
C PRO A 147 4.84 -23.68 12.62
N LEU A 148 4.24 -23.43 11.45
CA LEU A 148 3.15 -22.48 11.30
C LEU A 148 2.03 -23.16 10.51
N GLU A 149 0.92 -23.47 11.15
CA GLU A 149 -0.26 -23.98 10.45
C GLU A 149 -1.00 -22.84 9.75
N MET A 150 -1.83 -23.17 8.75
CA MET A 150 -2.58 -22.13 8.03
C MET A 150 -3.55 -21.40 8.96
N GLU A 151 -4.17 -22.11 9.89
CA GLU A 151 -5.15 -21.57 10.84
C GLU A 151 -4.53 -20.55 11.79
N ASP A 152 -3.26 -20.74 12.16
CA ASP A 152 -2.51 -19.91 13.11
C ASP A 152 -2.02 -18.57 12.52
N ILE A 153 -2.13 -18.36 11.20
CA ILE A 153 -1.77 -17.09 10.57
C ILE A 153 -2.81 -16.03 10.97
N ASP A 154 -2.38 -15.06 11.77
CA ASP A 154 -3.19 -13.96 12.33
C ASP A 154 -3.00 -12.62 11.59
N PHE A 155 -2.18 -12.61 10.54
CA PHE A 155 -1.93 -11.44 9.68
C PHE A 155 -2.46 -11.65 8.26
N LYS A 156 -2.71 -10.54 7.56
CA LYS A 156 -3.16 -10.56 6.16
C LYS A 156 -2.04 -11.10 5.25
N VAL A 157 -2.38 -12.06 4.39
CA VAL A 157 -1.51 -12.61 3.35
C VAL A 157 -2.15 -12.38 2.00
N ASP A 158 -1.48 -11.61 1.13
CA ASP A 158 -1.95 -11.32 -0.23
C ASP A 158 -1.41 -12.37 -1.22
N TYR A 159 -0.17 -12.82 -0.99
CA TYR A 159 0.53 -13.79 -1.82
C TYR A 159 1.17 -14.87 -0.95
N PHE A 160 0.98 -16.13 -1.32
CA PHE A 160 1.58 -17.26 -0.65
C PHE A 160 2.38 -18.11 -1.63
N ILE A 161 3.65 -18.37 -1.32
CA ILE A 161 4.56 -19.17 -2.15
C ILE A 161 5.10 -20.35 -1.36
N LEU A 162 4.89 -21.56 -1.88
CA LEU A 162 5.47 -22.81 -1.37
C LEU A 162 6.71 -23.18 -2.20
N ALA A 163 7.87 -23.16 -1.56
CA ALA A 163 9.17 -23.54 -2.12
C ALA A 163 9.90 -24.55 -1.21
N THR A 164 9.13 -25.44 -0.58
CA THR A 164 9.56 -26.53 0.30
C THR A 164 10.05 -27.76 -0.47
N HIS A 165 9.57 -27.95 -1.70
CA HIS A 165 9.81 -29.15 -2.52
C HIS A 165 9.37 -30.47 -1.87
N HIS A 166 8.50 -30.44 -0.85
CA HIS A 166 8.10 -31.62 -0.10
C HIS A 166 6.92 -32.38 -0.74
N ARG A 167 6.67 -33.61 -0.29
CA ARG A 167 5.42 -34.33 -0.60
C ARG A 167 4.35 -33.78 0.35
N GLY A 168 3.33 -33.12 -0.17
CA GLY A 168 2.28 -32.47 0.63
C GLY A 168 2.07 -30.98 0.35
N ASP A 169 2.90 -30.37 -0.51
CA ASP A 169 2.74 -28.96 -0.92
C ASP A 169 1.35 -28.70 -1.53
N ASP A 170 0.73 -29.71 -2.16
CA ASP A 170 -0.63 -29.67 -2.72
C ASP A 170 -1.71 -29.44 -1.66
N LYS A 171 -1.59 -30.11 -0.50
CA LYS A 171 -2.54 -29.96 0.61
C LYS A 171 -2.43 -28.58 1.22
N ILE A 172 -1.21 -28.13 1.48
CA ILE A 172 -0.94 -26.81 2.08
C ILE A 172 -1.42 -25.70 1.13
N ALA A 173 -1.20 -25.85 -0.18
CA ALA A 173 -1.71 -24.91 -1.18
C ALA A 173 -3.24 -24.85 -1.16
N CYS A 174 -3.91 -26.00 -1.05
CA CYS A 174 -5.38 -26.07 -0.94
C CYS A 174 -5.90 -25.42 0.35
N GLU A 175 -5.23 -25.63 1.48
CA GLU A 175 -5.57 -24.98 2.76
C GLU A 175 -5.38 -23.46 2.69
N ALA A 176 -4.31 -22.99 2.07
CA ALA A 176 -4.08 -21.56 1.83
C ALA A 176 -5.21 -20.92 1.01
N LEU A 177 -5.66 -21.58 -0.06
CA LEU A 177 -6.80 -21.14 -0.87
C LEU A 177 -8.10 -21.14 -0.06
N LYS A 178 -8.34 -22.18 0.76
CA LYS A 178 -9.53 -22.26 1.64
C LYS A 178 -9.55 -21.18 2.71
N LYS A 179 -8.38 -20.74 3.20
CA LYS A 179 -8.25 -19.59 4.11
C LYS A 179 -8.61 -18.26 3.42
N GLY A 180 -8.67 -18.24 2.09
CA GLY A 180 -9.00 -17.05 1.30
C GLY A 180 -7.77 -16.26 0.85
N ILE A 181 -6.58 -16.86 0.84
CA ILE A 181 -5.39 -16.20 0.29
C ILE A 181 -5.58 -16.03 -1.24
N PRO A 182 -5.55 -14.80 -1.77
CA PRO A 182 -5.91 -14.53 -3.16
C PRO A 182 -5.00 -15.21 -4.19
N TYR A 183 -3.71 -15.34 -3.87
CA TYR A 183 -2.72 -15.95 -4.75
C TYR A 183 -1.91 -17.02 -4.00
N VAL A 184 -1.89 -18.23 -4.56
CA VAL A 184 -1.09 -19.36 -4.06
C VAL A 184 -0.25 -19.92 -5.20
N GLY A 185 1.07 -19.86 -5.04
CA GLY A 185 2.04 -20.41 -5.98
C GLY A 185 2.85 -21.55 -5.37
N VAL A 186 3.17 -22.57 -6.17
CA VAL A 186 4.04 -23.68 -5.77
C VAL A 186 5.24 -23.72 -6.69
N VAL A 187 6.44 -23.66 -6.12
CA VAL A 187 7.70 -23.82 -6.85
C VAL A 187 8.01 -25.31 -6.99
N ALA A 188 7.69 -25.85 -8.15
CA ALA A 188 7.96 -27.25 -8.49
C ALA A 188 8.35 -27.40 -9.95
N SER A 189 8.97 -28.54 -10.30
CA SER A 189 9.16 -28.91 -11.70
C SER A 189 7.81 -29.25 -12.35
N ALA A 190 7.65 -28.99 -13.64
CA ALA A 190 6.43 -29.28 -14.41
C ALA A 190 5.97 -30.75 -14.43
N LYS A 191 6.80 -31.69 -13.94
CA LYS A 191 6.49 -33.13 -13.87
C LYS A 191 5.84 -33.56 -12.54
N LYS A 192 5.59 -32.64 -11.62
CA LYS A 192 5.08 -32.90 -10.26
C LYS A 192 3.60 -32.57 -10.18
#